data_AF-T1JKB1-F1
#
_entry.id   AF-T1JKB1-F1
#
_cell.length_a   1.000
_cell.length_b   1.000
_cell.length_c   1.000
_cell.angle_alpha   90.00
_cell.angle_beta   90.00
_cell.angle_gamma   90.00
#
_symmetry.space_group_name_H-M   'P 1'
#
loop_
_entity.id
_entity.type
_entity.pdbx_description
1 polymer ?
#
loop_
_entity_poly.entity_id
_entity_poly.type
_entity_poly.pdbx_seq_one_letter_code
_entity_poly.pdbx_strand_id
1 'polypeptide(L)'
;MVYNYFKASGPIKEFIETDVFLGNEPRPNHAGVPHRHFLPAFGALLGCTAALFANIGQRRPPWSGLQMYALFIAIGGSVGEGWFHLKEWKNARRDAMLKHYIELHPEHFVNDERPKYKDVFEPWYPMR
;
A
#
# COMPACT_ATOMS: atom_id res chain seq x y z
N MET A 1 10.15 27.57 15.25
CA MET A 1 10.81 26.58 16.12
C MET A 1 10.43 25.17 15.64
N VAL A 2 10.89 24.76 14.44
CA VAL A 2 10.38 23.55 13.73
C VAL A 2 11.50 22.58 13.31
N TYR A 3 12.77 22.86 13.58
CA TYR A 3 13.86 22.02 13.08
C TYR A 3 14.76 21.57 14.22
N ASN A 4 14.57 20.32 14.67
CA ASN A 4 15.57 19.54 15.42
C ASN A 4 15.32 18.02 15.41
N TYR A 5 14.62 17.47 14.41
CA TYR A 5 14.51 16.01 14.22
C TYR A 5 15.64 15.41 13.35
N PHE A 6 16.63 16.21 12.95
CA PHE A 6 17.65 15.85 11.95
C PHE A 6 18.96 15.28 12.52
N LYS A 7 18.98 14.88 13.80
CA LYS A 7 20.13 14.21 14.43
C LYS A 7 19.94 12.69 14.45
N ALA A 8 19.55 12.11 13.32
CA ALA A 8 19.65 10.67 13.12
C ALA A 8 21.13 10.33 12.84
N SER A 9 21.80 9.72 13.81
CA SER A 9 23.12 9.11 13.66
C SER A 9 22.95 7.65 13.25
N GLY A 10 23.20 7.33 11.97
CA GLY A 10 23.27 5.95 11.49
C GLY A 10 22.48 5.65 10.19
N PRO A 11 22.15 4.36 9.93
CA PRO A 11 21.76 3.77 8.62
C PRO A 11 20.43 4.27 8.02
N ILE A 12 19.73 5.16 8.71
CA ILE A 12 18.37 5.64 8.36
C ILE A 12 18.41 6.75 7.32
N LYS A 13 19.46 7.59 7.32
CA LYS A 13 19.64 8.61 6.27
C LYS A 13 19.87 7.96 4.91
N GLU A 14 20.67 6.90 4.90
CA GLU A 14 21.03 6.14 3.70
C GLU A 14 19.83 5.38 3.13
N PHE A 15 18.95 4.84 3.99
CA PHE A 15 17.66 4.30 3.57
C PHE A 15 16.81 5.40 2.90
N ILE A 16 16.44 6.47 3.63
CA ILE A 16 15.55 7.53 3.11
C ILE A 16 16.04 8.15 1.79
N GLU A 17 17.35 8.28 1.60
CA GLU A 17 17.98 8.84 0.39
C GLU A 17 18.01 7.87 -0.80
N THR A 18 18.05 6.56 -0.56
CA THR A 18 18.07 5.54 -1.63
C THR A 18 16.67 5.01 -2.01
N ASP A 19 15.68 5.12 -1.14
CA ASP A 19 14.34 4.52 -1.34
C ASP A 19 13.44 5.27 -2.31
N VAL A 20 13.58 6.60 -2.41
CA VAL A 20 12.59 7.45 -3.09
C VAL A 20 12.71 7.40 -4.61
N PHE A 21 13.92 7.14 -5.13
CA PHE A 21 14.20 7.23 -6.57
C PHE A 21 14.70 5.92 -7.20
N LEU A 22 15.32 5.00 -6.45
CA LEU A 22 15.95 3.79 -7.02
C LEU A 22 15.05 2.55 -7.02
N GLY A 23 13.83 2.61 -6.47
CA GLY A 23 12.88 1.48 -6.51
C GLY A 23 13.40 0.21 -5.81
N ASN A 24 14.35 0.35 -4.88
CA ASN A 24 15.02 -0.76 -4.19
C ASN A 24 14.44 -1.02 -2.79
N GLU A 25 13.12 -0.85 -2.65
CA GLU A 25 12.41 -1.16 -1.42
C GLU A 25 12.59 -2.63 -1.03
N PRO A 26 12.72 -2.97 0.28
CA PRO A 26 12.70 -4.35 0.74
C PRO A 26 11.31 -4.93 0.45
N ARG A 27 11.19 -5.56 -0.73
CA ARG A 27 9.94 -6.14 -1.19
C ARG A 27 9.51 -7.20 -0.18
N PRO A 28 8.25 -7.20 0.29
CA PRO A 28 7.74 -8.34 1.00
C PRO A 28 7.85 -9.55 0.06
N ASN A 29 8.77 -10.45 0.40
CA ASN A 29 9.13 -11.69 -0.31
C ASN A 29 7.97 -12.71 -0.41
N HIS A 30 6.78 -12.35 0.07
CA HIS A 30 5.57 -13.17 0.09
C HIS A 30 4.35 -12.43 -0.48
N ALA A 31 4.53 -11.38 -1.29
CA ALA A 31 3.41 -10.76 -1.99
C ALA A 31 2.76 -11.80 -2.92
N GLY A 32 1.63 -12.38 -2.49
CA GLY A 32 0.87 -13.28 -3.32
C GLY A 32 0.52 -12.60 -4.65
N VAL A 33 0.50 -13.39 -5.73
CA VAL A 33 0.05 -12.98 -7.07
C VAL A 33 -1.17 -12.02 -7.03
N PRO A 34 -2.22 -12.25 -6.21
CA PRO A 34 -3.34 -11.31 -6.15
C PRO A 34 -2.96 -9.90 -5.68
N HIS A 35 -2.12 -9.74 -4.65
CA HIS A 35 -1.77 -8.43 -4.11
C HIS A 35 -1.04 -7.56 -5.14
N ARG A 36 -0.14 -8.17 -5.91
CA ARG A 36 0.67 -7.47 -6.93
C ARG A 36 -0.17 -6.98 -8.10
N HIS A 37 -1.10 -7.80 -8.58
CA HIS A 37 -1.85 -7.52 -9.81
C HIS A 37 -3.20 -6.84 -9.58
N PHE A 38 -3.72 -6.83 -8.35
CA PHE A 38 -5.03 -6.27 -8.04
C PHE A 38 -5.15 -4.79 -8.39
N LEU A 39 -4.21 -3.95 -7.93
CA LEU A 39 -4.23 -2.50 -8.15
C LEU A 39 -4.06 -2.11 -9.64
N PRO A 40 -3.10 -2.68 -10.39
CA PRO A 40 -2.97 -2.44 -11.82
C PRO A 40 -4.19 -2.93 -12.63
N ALA A 41 -4.73 -4.11 -12.29
CA ALA A 41 -5.92 -4.65 -12.96
C ALA A 41 -7.16 -3.80 -12.68
N PHE A 42 -7.31 -3.30 -11.45
CA PHE A 42 -8.39 -2.38 -11.10
C PHE A 42 -8.24 -1.04 -11.84
N GLY A 43 -7.03 -0.49 -11.93
CA GLY A 43 -6.75 0.70 -12.74
C GLY A 43 -7.09 0.52 -14.21
N ALA A 44 -6.75 -0.63 -14.79
CA ALA A 44 -7.10 -1.00 -16.16
C ALA A 44 -8.63 -1.10 -16.37
N LEU A 45 -9.36 -1.72 -15.43
CA LEU A 45 -10.83 -1.79 -15.45
C LEU A 45 -11.49 -0.41 -15.36
N LEU A 46 -10.98 0.46 -14.50
CA LEU A 46 -11.44 1.85 -14.42
C LEU A 46 -11.17 2.60 -15.73
N GLY A 47 -10.02 2.40 -16.37
CA GLY A 47 -9.71 2.93 -17.70
C GLY A 47 -10.72 2.47 -18.76
N CYS A 48 -11.06 1.18 -18.76
CA CYS A 48 -12.08 0.62 -19.66
C CYS A 48 -13.46 1.24 -19.42
N THR A 49 -13.84 1.41 -18.15
CA THR A 49 -15.13 2.00 -17.77
C THR A 49 -15.16 3.49 -18.11
N ALA A 50 -14.05 4.22 -17.96
CA ALA A 50 -13.93 5.61 -18.38
C ALA A 50 -14.10 5.77 -19.90
N ALA A 51 -13.55 4.86 -20.71
CA ALA A 51 -13.77 4.85 -22.16
C ALA A 51 -15.24 4.62 -22.52
N LEU A 52 -15.93 3.74 -21.80
CA LEU A 52 -17.37 3.51 -21.97
C LEU A 52 -18.17 4.79 -21.68
N PHE A 53 -17.90 5.45 -20.55
CA PHE A 53 -18.55 6.71 -20.18
C PHE A 53 -18.25 7.84 -21.17
N ALA A 54 -17.04 7.91 -21.70
CA ALA A 54 -16.67 8.89 -22.73
C ALA A 54 -17.50 8.70 -24.01
N ASN A 55 -17.69 7.45 -24.45
CA ASN A 55 -18.51 7.14 -25.62
C ASN A 55 -20.00 7.45 -25.40
N ILE A 56 -20.54 7.13 -24.23
CA ILE A 56 -21.92 7.46 -23.84
C ILE A 56 -22.12 8.99 -23.85
N GLY A 57 -21.19 9.75 -23.27
CA GLY A 57 -21.24 11.22 -23.25
C GLY A 57 -21.19 11.85 -24.64
N GLN A 58 -20.45 11.24 -25.57
CA GLN A 58 -20.38 11.67 -26.97
C GLN A 58 -21.57 11.19 -27.82
N ARG A 59 -22.59 10.55 -27.21
CA ARG A 59 -23.73 9.93 -27.90
C ARG A 59 -23.30 8.94 -29.00
N ARG A 60 -22.14 8.30 -28.82
CA ARG A 60 -21.64 7.26 -29.71
C ARG A 60 -22.02 5.89 -29.13
N PRO A 61 -22.26 4.87 -29.97
CA PRO A 61 -22.55 3.53 -29.48
C PRO A 61 -21.39 3.04 -28.61
N PRO A 62 -21.68 2.35 -27.48
CA PRO A 62 -20.69 2.05 -26.44
C PRO A 62 -19.49 1.25 -26.96
N TRP A 63 -19.69 0.34 -27.91
CA TRP A 63 -18.60 -0.48 -28.48
C TRP A 63 -17.77 0.19 -29.57
N SER A 64 -18.01 1.47 -29.90
CA SER A 64 -17.25 2.17 -30.93
C SER A 64 -15.82 2.46 -30.46
N GLY A 65 -14.83 2.21 -31.35
CA GLY A 65 -13.45 2.63 -31.16
C GLY A 65 -12.62 1.76 -30.21
N LEU A 66 -12.37 0.50 -30.58
CA LEU A 66 -11.52 -0.44 -29.81
C LEU A 66 -10.14 0.13 -29.44
N GLN A 67 -9.56 0.93 -30.33
CA GLN A 67 -8.30 1.65 -30.11
C GLN A 67 -8.36 2.62 -28.93
N MET A 68 -9.49 3.29 -28.69
CA MET A 68 -9.66 4.17 -27.52
C MET A 68 -9.71 3.35 -26.24
N TYR A 69 -10.42 2.22 -26.24
CA TYR A 69 -10.42 1.30 -25.10
C TYR A 69 -9.01 0.79 -24.77
N ALA A 70 -8.25 0.35 -25.78
CA ALA A 70 -6.87 -0.10 -25.59
C ALA A 70 -5.98 1.01 -24.99
N LEU A 71 -6.13 2.25 -25.46
CA LEU A 71 -5.40 3.41 -24.95
C LEU A 71 -5.76 3.71 -23.49
N PHE A 72 -7.05 3.80 -23.16
CA PHE A 72 -7.50 4.09 -21.80
C PHE A 72 -7.17 2.97 -20.81
N ILE A 73 -7.19 1.70 -21.24
CA ILE A 73 -6.74 0.57 -20.44
C ILE A 73 -5.24 0.68 -20.14
N ALA A 74 -4.42 0.98 -21.15
CA ALA A 74 -2.97 1.14 -20.96
C ALA A 74 -2.64 2.29 -20.01
N ILE A 75 -3.33 3.43 -20.13
CA ILE A 75 -3.17 4.59 -19.24
C ILE A 75 -3.66 4.25 -17.82
N GLY A 76 -4.84 3.64 -17.69
CA GLY A 76 -5.38 3.25 -16.39
C GLY A 76 -4.50 2.23 -15.66
N GLY A 77 -3.95 1.27 -16.39
CA GLY A 77 -3.01 0.27 -15.87
C GLY A 77 -1.69 0.89 -15.41
N SER A 78 -1.10 1.81 -16.18
CA SER A 78 0.16 2.46 -15.80
C SER A 78 0.00 3.37 -14.58
N VAL A 79 -1.12 4.08 -14.48
CA VAL A 79 -1.46 4.87 -13.28
C VAL A 79 -1.68 3.96 -12.07
N GLY A 80 -2.35 2.81 -12.25
CA GLY A 80 -2.55 1.81 -11.19
C GLY A 80 -1.23 1.24 -10.67
N GLU A 81 -0.27 0.98 -11.57
CA GLU A 81 1.08 0.52 -11.22
C GLU A 81 1.85 1.59 -10.43
N GLY A 82 1.83 2.84 -10.88
CA GLY A 82 2.47 3.94 -10.15
C GLY A 82 1.87 4.14 -8.75
N TRP A 83 0.55 4.01 -8.62
CA TRP A 83 -0.12 4.09 -7.32
C TRP A 83 0.25 2.94 -6.39
N PHE A 84 0.38 1.72 -6.92
CA PHE A 84 0.85 0.56 -6.17
C PHE A 84 2.23 0.82 -5.55
N HIS A 85 3.20 1.29 -6.35
CA HIS A 85 4.54 1.61 -5.85
C HIS A 85 4.53 2.72 -4.80
N LEU A 86 3.74 3.77 -4.99
CA LEU A 86 3.63 4.84 -3.99
C LEU A 86 3.07 4.33 -2.66
N LYS A 87 2.07 3.42 -2.72
CA LYS A 87 1.48 2.81 -1.53
C LYS A 87 2.49 1.94 -0.79
N GLU A 88 3.19 1.06 -1.49
CA GLU A 88 4.19 0.18 -0.89
C GLU A 88 5.32 0.99 -0.25
N TRP A 89 5.84 2.00 -0.93
CA TRP A 89 6.84 2.91 -0.38
C TRP A 89 6.40 3.60 0.91
N LYS A 90 5.16 4.11 0.95
CA LYS A 90 4.61 4.76 2.16
C LYS A 90 4.50 3.77 3.33
N ASN A 91 4.06 2.54 3.05
CA ASN A 91 3.92 1.50 4.07
C ASN A 91 5.28 1.05 4.59
N ALA A 92 6.25 0.79 3.70
CA ALA A 92 7.61 0.41 4.06
C ALA A 92 8.27 1.47 4.95
N ARG A 93 8.12 2.75 4.59
CA ARG A 93 8.63 3.88 5.38
C ARG A 93 8.00 3.94 6.77
N ARG A 94 6.68 3.76 6.86
CA ARG A 94 5.97 3.73 8.14
C ARG A 94 6.48 2.58 9.02
N ASP A 95 6.62 1.39 8.47
CA ASP A 95 7.07 0.21 9.21
C ASP A 95 8.52 0.34 9.68
N ALA A 96 9.40 0.89 8.84
CA ALA A 96 10.77 1.20 9.23
C ALA A 96 10.83 2.18 10.41
N MET A 97 10.02 3.25 10.36
CA MET A 97 9.93 4.24 11.45
C MET A 97 9.42 3.61 12.75
N LEU A 98 8.40 2.74 12.67
CA LEU A 98 7.84 2.06 13.84
C LEU A 98 8.84 1.10 14.48
N LYS A 99 9.55 0.30 13.68
CA LYS A 99 10.61 -0.59 14.18
C LYS A 99 11.70 0.17 14.92
N HIS A 100 12.18 1.25 14.30
CA HIS A 100 13.16 2.13 14.92
C HIS A 100 12.66 2.71 16.25
N TYR A 101 11.39 3.12 16.32
CA TYR A 101 10.82 3.67 17.55
C TYR A 101 10.79 2.64 18.68
N ILE A 102 10.45 1.39 18.38
CA ILE A 102 10.45 0.28 19.35
C ILE A 102 11.86 0.00 19.86
N GLU A 103 12.86 0.01 18.98
CA GLU A 103 14.27 -0.20 19.34
C GLU A 103 14.82 0.89 20.26
N LEU A 104 14.39 2.15 20.06
CA LEU A 104 14.85 3.29 20.85
C LEU A 104 14.24 3.33 22.26
N HIS A 105 13.01 2.83 22.40
CA HIS A 105 12.23 2.94 23.63
C HIS A 105 11.69 1.58 24.10
N PRO A 106 12.56 0.61 24.43
CA PRO A 106 12.12 -0.69 24.92
C PRO A 106 11.30 -0.60 26.22
N GLU A 107 11.51 0.45 27.03
CA GLU A 107 10.82 0.69 28.31
C GLU A 107 9.30 0.88 28.17
N HIS A 108 8.82 1.33 27.01
CA HIS A 108 7.39 1.55 26.77
C HIS A 108 6.68 0.28 26.29
N PHE A 109 7.42 -0.74 25.87
CA PHE A 109 6.89 -1.98 25.30
C PHE A 109 7.20 -3.15 26.22
N VAL A 110 6.50 -3.21 27.35
CA VAL A 110 6.56 -4.38 28.25
C VAL A 110 5.94 -5.58 27.53
N ASN A 111 6.68 -6.68 27.44
CA ASN A 111 6.19 -7.91 26.84
C ASN A 111 5.41 -8.70 27.89
N ASP A 112 4.13 -8.37 28.06
CA ASP A 112 3.24 -9.14 28.93
C ASP A 112 3.09 -10.57 28.40
N GLU A 113 3.24 -11.56 29.29
CA GLU A 113 3.02 -12.95 28.93
C GLU A 113 1.57 -13.14 28.47
N ARG A 114 1.38 -13.65 27.25
CA ARG A 114 0.04 -13.93 26.71
C ARG A 114 -0.61 -15.04 27.55
N PRO A 115 -1.67 -14.76 28.35
CA PRO A 115 -2.28 -15.79 29.16
C PRO A 115 -2.95 -16.84 28.26
N LYS A 116 -2.87 -18.11 28.66
CA LYS A 116 -3.53 -19.19 27.91
C LYS A 116 -5.04 -19.10 28.14
N TYR A 117 -5.84 -19.51 27.16
CA TYR A 117 -7.31 -19.56 27.29
C TYR A 117 -7.81 -20.39 28.47
N LYS A 118 -6.99 -21.29 29.03
CA LYS A 118 -7.33 -22.05 30.24
C LYS A 118 -7.36 -21.15 31.50
N ASP A 119 -6.54 -20.11 31.52
CA ASP A 119 -6.32 -19.26 32.69
C ASP A 119 -7.17 -17.98 32.63
N VAL A 120 -7.81 -17.69 31.48
CA VAL A 120 -8.71 -16.55 31.26
C VAL A 120 -10.15 -17.04 31.14
N PHE A 121 -10.96 -16.79 32.18
CA PHE A 121 -12.38 -17.11 32.15
C PHE A 121 -13.19 -15.89 31.74
N GLU A 122 -13.59 -15.86 30.46
CA GLU A 122 -14.55 -14.87 29.97
C GLU A 122 -15.99 -15.28 30.30
N PRO A 123 -16.88 -14.33 30.65
CA PRO A 123 -18.28 -14.63 30.85
C PRO A 123 -18.91 -15.14 29.53
N TRP A 124 -19.49 -16.33 29.58
CA TRP A 124 -20.22 -16.88 28.44
C TRP A 124 -21.63 -16.28 28.36
N TYR A 125 -21.90 -15.54 27.28
CA TYR A 125 -23.24 -15.01 27.00
C TYR A 125 -23.96 -15.88 25.97
N PRO A 126 -24.99 -16.66 26.37
CA PRO A 126 -25.76 -17.45 25.42
C PRO A 126 -26.61 -16.54 24.52
N MET A 127 -26.67 -16.88 23.23
CA MET A 127 -27.65 -16.30 22.32
C MET A 127 -28.98 -17.04 22.51
N ARG A 128 -30.00 -16.31 22.93
CA ARG A 128 -31.34 -16.81 23.26
C ARG A 128 -32.38 -16.13 22.37
#